data_AF-V4M6P6-F1
#
_entry.id   AF-V4M6P6-F1
#
_cell.length_a   1.000
_cell.length_b   1.000
_cell.length_c   1.000
_cell.angle_alpha   90.00
_cell.angle_beta   90.00
_cell.angle_gamma   90.00
#
_symmetry.space_group_name_H-M   'P 1'
#
loop_
_entity.id
_entity.type
_entity.pdbx_description
1 polymer ?
#
loop_
_entity_poly.entity_id
_entity_poly.type
_entity_poly.pdbx_seq_one_letter_code
_entity_poly.pdbx_strand_id
1 'polypeptide(L)'
;MDPQTQNTSLQRLQNVERRVVRVLDIAGGVMDELASPSGPKKEFINSHCREFMQSMKVAYSISSSLLHLGFLDIQVTLREEIKSVCEYRPFEKCDYNARIANEICLQKLEYVLTQLDDLKKTADRYPSSG
;
A
#
# COMPACT_ATOMS: atom_id res chain seq x y z
N MET A 1 -2.42 -2.61 11.41
CA MET A 1 -2.98 -2.25 10.09
C MET A 1 -4.31 -2.96 9.99
N ASP A 2 -5.37 -2.25 9.63
CA ASP A 2 -6.63 -2.92 9.30
C ASP A 2 -6.40 -3.79 8.05
N PRO A 3 -6.57 -5.12 8.14
CA PRO A 3 -6.47 -6.03 6.99
C PRO A 3 -7.42 -5.63 5.84
N GLN A 4 -8.45 -4.87 6.19
CA GLN A 4 -9.46 -4.34 5.28
C GLN A 4 -8.91 -3.25 4.34
N THR A 5 -7.96 -2.41 4.80
CA THR A 5 -7.34 -1.36 3.96
C THR A 5 -6.35 -1.96 2.95
N GLN A 6 -5.57 -2.96 3.35
CA GLN A 6 -4.67 -3.69 2.43
C GLN A 6 -5.44 -4.39 1.30
N ASN A 7 -6.59 -5.00 1.61
CA ASN A 7 -7.45 -5.60 0.60
C ASN A 7 -7.93 -4.57 -0.44
N THR A 8 -8.22 -3.33 -0.04
CA THR A 8 -8.65 -2.28 -0.97
C THR A 8 -7.52 -1.78 -1.88
N SER A 9 -6.30 -1.62 -1.38
CA SER A 9 -5.14 -1.22 -2.20
C SER A 9 -4.77 -2.29 -3.23
N LEU A 10 -4.73 -3.55 -2.81
CA LEU A 10 -4.41 -4.67 -3.71
C LEU A 10 -5.46 -4.81 -4.82
N GLN A 11 -6.75 -4.65 -4.50
CA GLN A 11 -7.81 -4.62 -5.51
C GLN A 11 -7.67 -3.44 -6.50
N ARG A 12 -7.28 -2.25 -6.02
CA ARG A 12 -7.02 -1.09 -6.89
C ARG A 12 -5.86 -1.37 -7.86
N LEU A 13 -4.77 -1.95 -7.38
CA LEU A 13 -3.62 -2.33 -8.21
C LEU A 13 -3.98 -3.40 -9.25
N GLN A 14 -4.74 -4.44 -8.86
CA GLN A 14 -5.23 -5.46 -9.80
C GLN A 14 -6.18 -4.88 -10.87
N ASN A 15 -6.98 -3.88 -10.52
CA ASN A 15 -7.82 -3.18 -11.49
C ASN A 15 -6.98 -2.35 -12.46
N VAL A 16 -5.90 -1.71 -11.99
CA VAL A 16 -4.93 -1.01 -12.84
C VAL A 16 -4.25 -1.99 -13.79
N GLU A 17 -3.74 -3.11 -13.28
CA GLU A 17 -3.10 -4.17 -14.07
C GLU A 17 -4.02 -4.65 -15.20
N ARG A 18 -5.28 -5.00 -14.89
CA ARG A 18 -6.26 -5.42 -15.90
C ARG A 18 -6.53 -4.34 -16.96
N ARG A 19 -6.53 -3.06 -16.58
CA ARG A 19 -6.69 -1.95 -17.54
C ARG A 19 -5.47 -1.80 -18.44
N VAL A 20 -4.26 -1.94 -17.91
CA VAL A 20 -3.02 -1.88 -18.69
C VAL A 20 -2.98 -3.00 -19.71
N VAL A 21 -3.27 -4.24 -19.30
CA VAL A 21 -3.33 -5.40 -20.22
C VAL A 21 -4.34 -5.15 -21.35
N ARG A 22 -5.57 -4.71 -21.02
CA ARG A 22 -6.57 -4.40 -22.04
C ARG A 22 -6.12 -3.32 -23.03
N VAL A 23 -5.45 -2.28 -22.56
CA VAL A 23 -4.94 -1.22 -23.44
C VAL A 23 -3.89 -1.75 -24.41
N LEU A 24 -3.02 -2.65 -23.95
CA LEU A 24 -2.02 -3.31 -24.80
C LEU A 24 -2.68 -4.24 -25.83
N ASP A 25 -3.69 -5.01 -25.45
CA ASP A 25 -4.44 -5.89 -26.36
C ASP A 25 -5.11 -5.08 -27.48
N ILE A 26 -5.74 -3.95 -27.14
CA ILE A 26 -6.37 -3.06 -28.12
C ILE A 26 -5.33 -2.48 -29.08
N ALA A 27 -4.16 -2.08 -28.58
CA ALA A 27 -3.07 -1.60 -29.43
C ALA A 27 -2.56 -2.69 -30.39
N GLY A 28 -2.43 -3.93 -29.90
CA GLY A 28 -2.11 -5.10 -30.72
C GLY A 28 -3.14 -5.35 -31.83
N GLY A 29 -4.43 -5.30 -31.50
CA GLY A 29 -5.51 -5.47 -32.49
C GLY A 29 -5.52 -4.39 -33.58
N VAL A 30 -5.15 -3.15 -33.25
CA VAL A 30 -4.96 -2.09 -34.26
C VAL A 30 -3.76 -2.39 -35.15
N MET A 31 -2.64 -2.87 -34.58
CA MET A 31 -1.46 -3.24 -35.36
C MET A 31 -1.75 -4.40 -36.32
N ASP A 32 -2.47 -5.42 -35.87
CA ASP A 32 -2.87 -6.57 -36.69
C ASP A 32 -3.79 -6.15 -37.85
N GLU A 33 -4.76 -5.27 -37.59
CA GLU A 33 -5.64 -4.74 -38.64
C GLU A 33 -4.89 -3.86 -39.64
N LEU A 34 -3.93 -3.05 -39.17
CA LEU A 34 -3.06 -2.26 -40.05
C LEU A 34 -2.13 -3.14 -40.90
N ALA A 35 -1.74 -4.31 -40.39
CA ALA A 35 -0.95 -5.29 -41.11
C ALA A 35 -1.78 -6.19 -42.05
N SER A 36 -3.12 -6.04 -42.08
CA SER A 36 -4.01 -6.84 -42.89
C SER A 36 -3.66 -6.75 -44.39
N PRO A 37 -3.50 -7.88 -45.10
CA PRO A 37 -3.18 -7.91 -46.52
C PRO A 37 -4.31 -7.39 -47.42
N SER A 38 -5.53 -7.29 -46.88
CA SER A 38 -6.70 -6.70 -47.57
C SER A 38 -6.86 -5.19 -47.31
N GLY A 39 -5.89 -4.61 -46.60
CA GLY A 39 -5.93 -3.24 -46.14
C GLY A 39 -6.74 -3.06 -44.86
N PRO A 40 -6.47 -2.00 -44.09
CA PRO A 40 -7.12 -1.75 -42.82
C PRO A 40 -8.59 -1.38 -42.98
N LYS A 41 -9.47 -2.07 -42.24
CA LYS A 41 -10.89 -1.74 -42.15
C LYS A 41 -11.10 -0.60 -41.17
N LYS A 42 -11.63 0.51 -41.69
CA LYS A 42 -11.88 1.73 -40.93
C LYS A 42 -12.83 1.49 -39.76
N GLU A 43 -13.82 0.60 -39.90
CA GLU A 43 -14.77 0.27 -38.83
C GLU A 43 -14.06 -0.38 -37.64
N PHE A 44 -13.11 -1.28 -37.92
CA PHE A 44 -12.39 -2.03 -36.90
C PHE A 44 -11.42 -1.13 -36.14
N ILE A 45 -10.65 -0.30 -36.86
CA ILE A 45 -9.76 0.70 -36.25
C ILE A 45 -10.56 1.69 -35.40
N ASN A 46 -11.68 2.20 -35.90
CA ASN A 46 -12.52 3.12 -35.14
C ASN A 46 -13.11 2.47 -33.88
N SER A 47 -13.47 1.19 -33.95
CA SER A 47 -13.93 0.42 -32.80
C SER A 47 -12.84 0.31 -31.74
N HIS A 48 -11.63 -0.10 -32.15
CA HIS A 48 -10.48 -0.23 -31.25
C HIS A 48 -10.08 1.11 -30.64
N CYS A 49 -10.04 2.18 -31.43
CA CYS A 49 -9.78 3.52 -30.90
C CYS A 49 -10.82 3.97 -29.88
N ARG A 50 -12.11 3.66 -30.10
CA ARG A 50 -13.18 3.95 -29.14
C ARG A 50 -13.02 3.15 -27.85
N GLU A 51 -12.70 1.87 -27.96
CA GLU A 51 -12.49 0.99 -26.82
C GLU A 51 -11.23 1.37 -26.03
N PHE A 52 -10.17 1.79 -26.73
CA PHE A 52 -8.97 2.37 -26.11
C PHE A 52 -9.35 3.60 -25.29
N MET A 53 -10.07 4.56 -25.88
CA MET A 53 -10.53 5.76 -25.17
C MET A 53 -11.40 5.41 -23.96
N GLN A 54 -12.26 4.40 -24.05
CA GLN A 54 -13.11 3.94 -22.93
C GLN A 54 -12.29 3.22 -21.85
N SER A 55 -11.35 2.36 -22.21
CA SER A 55 -10.46 1.69 -21.25
C SER A 55 -9.58 2.68 -20.49
N MET A 56 -9.26 3.80 -21.15
CA MET A 56 -8.56 4.94 -20.56
C MET A 56 -9.49 5.82 -19.72
N LYS A 57 -10.78 5.95 -20.05
CA LYS A 57 -11.74 6.79 -19.31
C LYS A 57 -12.42 5.99 -18.19
N VAL A 58 -12.15 6.35 -16.94
CA VAL A 58 -12.87 5.79 -15.79
C VAL A 58 -14.37 6.08 -15.93
N ALA A 59 -15.20 5.17 -15.41
CA ALA A 59 -16.65 5.22 -15.31
C ALA A 59 -17.18 6.43 -14.51
N TYR A 60 -16.87 7.64 -14.95
CA TYR A 60 -17.59 8.85 -14.60
C TYR A 60 -18.39 9.27 -15.83
N SER A 61 -19.69 9.00 -15.75
CA SER A 61 -20.67 9.81 -16.45
C SER A 61 -20.39 11.29 -16.13
N ILE A 62 -20.60 12.14 -17.13
CA ILE A 62 -20.69 13.60 -17.08
C ILE A 62 -19.43 14.39 -17.47
N SER A 63 -19.60 15.06 -18.62
CA SER A 63 -18.89 16.22 -19.16
C SER A 63 -17.64 16.01 -20.02
N SER A 64 -17.74 16.57 -21.22
CA SER A 64 -16.87 16.42 -22.39
C SER A 64 -15.53 17.17 -22.29
N SER A 65 -15.17 17.73 -21.13
CA SER A 65 -14.01 18.64 -21.00
C SER A 65 -12.74 18.00 -20.39
N LEU A 66 -12.77 16.71 -20.05
CA LEU A 66 -11.68 16.01 -19.34
C LEU A 66 -11.06 14.86 -20.13
N LEU A 67 -10.98 14.97 -21.46
CA LEU A 67 -10.34 13.95 -22.32
C LEU A 67 -8.83 13.81 -22.03
N HIS A 68 -8.21 14.77 -21.36
CA HIS A 68 -6.80 14.74 -20.95
C HIS A 68 -6.54 14.00 -19.61
N LEU A 69 -7.55 13.34 -19.02
CA LEU A 69 -7.45 12.77 -17.67
C LEU A 69 -7.35 11.23 -17.60
N GLY A 70 -7.48 10.50 -18.71
CA GLY A 70 -7.52 9.03 -18.68
C GLY A 70 -6.19 8.35 -18.36
N PHE A 71 -5.07 8.86 -18.90
CA PHE A 71 -3.72 8.43 -18.49
C PHE A 71 -3.42 8.82 -17.03
N LEU A 72 -4.03 9.92 -16.59
CA LEU A 72 -3.82 10.45 -15.24
C LEU A 72 -4.28 9.43 -14.20
N ASP A 73 -5.38 8.70 -14.36
CA ASP A 73 -5.88 7.83 -13.29
C ASP A 73 -4.98 6.63 -13.00
N ILE A 74 -4.39 5.99 -14.02
CA ILE A 74 -3.41 4.92 -13.81
C ILE A 74 -2.18 5.51 -13.11
N GLN A 75 -1.68 6.64 -13.59
CA GLN A 75 -0.50 7.29 -13.03
C GLN A 75 -0.74 7.84 -11.61
N VAL A 76 -1.93 8.38 -11.33
CA VAL A 76 -2.35 8.94 -10.05
C VAL A 76 -2.56 7.81 -9.05
N THR A 77 -3.26 6.74 -9.42
CA THR A 77 -3.43 5.57 -8.53
C THR A 77 -2.07 4.97 -8.17
N LEU A 78 -1.18 4.77 -9.16
CA LEU A 78 0.17 4.28 -8.89
C LEU A 78 0.98 5.25 -8.01
N ARG A 79 0.87 6.55 -8.26
CA ARG A 79 1.55 7.58 -7.46
C ARG A 79 1.05 7.61 -6.01
N GLU A 80 -0.26 7.46 -5.80
CA GLU A 80 -0.87 7.42 -4.48
C GLU A 80 -0.47 6.16 -3.71
N GLU A 81 -0.45 5.00 -4.36
CA GLU A 81 0.01 3.76 -3.73
C GLU A 81 1.51 3.82 -3.40
N ILE A 82 2.36 4.35 -4.29
CA ILE A 82 3.78 4.59 -4.00
C ILE A 82 3.93 5.54 -2.80
N LYS A 83 3.18 6.64 -2.78
CA LYS A 83 3.19 7.59 -1.66
C LYS A 83 2.74 6.90 -0.36
N SER A 84 1.69 6.08 -0.41
CA SER A 84 1.19 5.33 0.74
C SER A 84 2.24 4.37 1.31
N VAL A 85 2.97 3.64 0.45
CA VAL A 85 4.06 2.73 0.88
C VAL A 85 5.27 3.52 1.39
N CYS A 86 5.61 4.66 0.80
CA CYS A 86 6.71 5.51 1.27
C CYS A 86 6.39 6.23 2.59
N GLU A 87 5.14 6.59 2.83
CA GLU A 87 4.64 7.15 4.09
C GLU A 87 4.38 6.07 5.14
N TYR A 88 4.34 4.80 4.74
CA TYR A 88 4.22 3.66 5.63
C TYR A 88 5.51 3.50 6.44
N ARG A 89 5.49 4.05 7.66
CA ARG A 89 6.52 3.87 8.68
C ARG A 89 6.02 2.90 9.75
N PRO A 90 6.21 1.58 9.57
CA PRO A 90 5.67 0.56 10.47
C PRO A 90 6.15 0.71 11.92
N PHE A 91 7.38 1.21 12.13
CA PHE A 91 7.98 1.33 13.46
C PHE A 91 7.71 2.66 14.17
N GLU A 92 7.22 3.69 13.47
CA GLU A 92 6.92 5.00 14.10
C GLU A 92 5.61 5.01 14.88
N LYS A 93 4.66 4.15 14.51
CA LYS A 93 3.37 3.98 15.20
C LYS A 93 3.29 2.69 16.01
N CYS A 94 4.39 1.94 16.12
CA CYS A 94 4.44 0.78 16.99
C CYS A 94 5.01 1.19 18.34
N ASP A 95 4.35 0.74 19.40
CA ASP A 95 4.78 0.85 20.80
C ASP A 95 6.06 0.03 21.08
N TYR A 96 6.84 -0.31 20.05
CA TYR A 96 8.00 -1.18 20.10
C TYR A 96 9.07 -0.64 21.06
N ASN A 97 9.34 0.67 21.00
CA ASN A 97 10.25 1.33 21.94
C ASN A 97 9.71 1.30 23.37
N ALA A 98 8.39 1.47 23.57
CA ALA A 98 7.77 1.36 24.88
C ALA A 98 7.78 -0.08 25.42
N ARG A 99 7.62 -1.08 24.54
CA ARG A 99 7.68 -2.50 24.89
C ARG A 99 9.10 -2.94 25.25
N ILE A 100 10.11 -2.57 24.46
CA ILE A 100 11.53 -2.77 24.80
C ILE A 100 11.88 -2.05 26.09
N ALA A 101 11.43 -0.81 26.27
CA ALA A 101 11.68 -0.06 27.50
C ALA A 101 10.97 -0.68 28.71
N ASN A 102 9.84 -1.37 28.54
CA ASN A 102 9.14 -2.10 29.61
C ASN A 102 9.62 -3.54 29.78
N GLU A 103 10.47 -4.05 28.90
CA GLU A 103 11.08 -5.36 29.05
C GLU A 103 12.05 -5.33 30.25
N ILE A 104 12.00 -6.36 31.09
CA ILE A 104 12.92 -6.49 32.22
C ILE A 104 14.29 -6.85 31.65
N CYS A 105 15.17 -5.86 31.52
CA CYS A 105 16.55 -6.09 31.14
C CYS A 105 17.39 -6.55 32.34
N LEU A 106 18.54 -7.18 32.06
CA LEU A 106 19.49 -7.65 33.07
C LEU A 106 19.84 -6.54 34.08
N GLN A 107 20.10 -5.31 33.62
CA GLN A 107 20.41 -4.17 34.48
C GLN A 107 19.26 -3.80 35.43
N LYS A 108 18.00 -3.86 34.98
CA LYS A 108 16.84 -3.61 35.84
C LYS A 108 16.68 -4.72 36.89
N LEU A 109 16.96 -5.97 36.50
CA LEU A 109 16.94 -7.10 37.42
C LEU A 109 18.05 -6.99 38.47
N GLU A 110 19.27 -6.64 38.08
CA GLU A 110 20.41 -6.38 38.97
C GLU A 110 20.09 -5.24 39.96
N TYR A 111 19.46 -4.17 39.47
CA TYR A 111 19.00 -3.07 40.34
C TYR A 111 17.97 -3.54 41.37
N VAL A 112 16.95 -4.28 40.96
CA VAL A 112 15.94 -4.82 41.89
C VAL A 112 16.58 -5.77 42.92
N LEU A 113 17.52 -6.63 42.49
CA LEU A 113 18.25 -7.51 43.40
C LEU A 113 19.06 -6.73 44.44
N THR A 114 19.70 -5.64 44.02
CA THR A 114 20.45 -4.75 44.93
C THR A 114 19.52 -4.12 45.96
N GLN A 115 18.38 -3.59 45.53
CA GLN A 115 17.38 -2.99 46.42
C GLN A 115 16.80 -4.02 47.41
N LEU A 116 16.64 -5.28 46.97
CA LEU A 116 16.14 -6.37 47.82
C LEU A 116 17.16 -6.75 48.90
N ASP A 117 18.45 -6.77 48.56
CA ASP A 117 19.53 -7.03 49.51
C ASP A 117 19.66 -5.92 50.55
N ASP A 118 19.53 -4.66 50.14
CA ASP A 118 19.51 -3.52 51.05
C ASP A 118 18.29 -3.53 51.99
N LEU A 119 17.14 -3.95 51.47
CA LEU A 119 15.94 -4.14 52.29
C LEU A 119 16.13 -5.27 53.30
N LYS A 120 16.73 -6.39 52.89
CA LYS A 120 17.06 -7.51 53.79
C LYS A 120 18.01 -7.08 54.90
N LYS A 121 19.11 -6.40 54.57
CA LYS A 121 20.05 -5.81 55.56
C LYS A 121 19.35 -4.85 56.51
N THR A 122 18.32 -4.15 56.03
CA THR A 122 17.52 -3.25 56.86
C THR A 122 16.57 -4.01 57.76
N ALA A 123 15.92 -5.07 57.28
CA ALA A 123 15.08 -5.97 58.07
C ALA A 123 15.88 -6.70 59.15
N ASP A 124 17.07 -7.20 58.83
CA ASP A 124 17.96 -7.91 59.76
C ASP A 124 18.48 -7.01 60.90
N ARG A 125 18.43 -5.68 60.73
CA ARG A 125 18.76 -4.70 61.76
C ARG A 125 17.62 -4.45 62.74
N TYR A 126 16.41 -4.93 62.46
CA TYR A 126 15.35 -4.95 63.47
C TYR A 126 15.58 -6.14 64.41
N PRO A 127 15.69 -5.93 65.73
CA PRO A 127 15.76 -7.04 66.66
C PRO A 127 14.48 -7.86 66.55
N SER A 128 14.62 -9.19 66.52
CA SER A 128 13.48 -10.09 66.65
C SER A 128 12.79 -9.75 67.97
N SER A 129 11.65 -9.07 67.92
CA SER A 129 10.78 -8.89 69.08
C SER A 129 10.26 -10.27 69.47
N GLY A 130 11.02 -10.94 70.35
CA GLY A 130 10.57 -12.06 71.15
C GLY A 130 9.78 -11.57 72.35
#